data_AF-A0A2S9A7Z4-F1
#
_entry.id   AF-A0A2S9A7Z4-F1
#
_cell.length_a   1.000
_cell.length_b   1.000
_cell.length_c   1.000
_cell.angle_alpha   90.00
_cell.angle_beta   90.00
_cell.angle_gamma   90.00
#
_symmetry.space_group_name_H-M   'P 1'
#
loop_
_entity.id
_entity.type
_entity.pdbx_description
1 polymer ?
#
loop_
_entity_poly.entity_id
_entity_poly.type
_entity_poly.pdbx_seq_one_letter_code
_entity_poly.pdbx_strand_id
1 'polypeptide(L)'
;MEIAGIVGILIIVGIAVVIVVVLLLILLLFARSWIKVARADEALVISGRKQKVQRAIISADGSSRAEMEESPVTVIVNGKSLVNPITQRHEIISLRSRQVSLNAEAQSLDSVTLNVDGVAIVKIGSDPLYVRRAAERFASQDKAIEQFTTEQLEGALRGIVATLSVVELMRERKKFSDQIAADVSQELAEQGLILDSFQIKGITDKVGYIQSLGAPEIQAKRQAAEISQTNADRAINQKNIANQEANLIEQTALDTNTANANAGIGRARAEAEQAENLTRAQTEQAVLQQQAENKQAQLDADVKRVADAQRYEAETRAQAELYTRERAAEAAAIEQVKQAEARTRIAEQQAQADQAKAAGEAAAAIARATGEADALRAQAEAESQARRLRANAEADAIRAEGEARAAAVEAEAKAIASNQDAFLSQRVLETLPAIMAEFAKGYATIGNVSIIGGSGDGASDLVGADSAKALKSVFDSVSAATGLDLASIIQGQAVGRGIGAGVAAAAPAPAKREPKPTTPPPPAAE
;
A
#
# COMPACT_ATOMS: atom_id res chain seq x y z
N MET A 1 56.68 89.45 5.53
CA MET A 1 57.40 88.22 5.92
C MET A 1 56.55 87.25 6.75
N GLU A 2 55.45 87.67 7.39
CA GLU A 2 54.64 86.78 8.24
C GLU A 2 53.76 85.77 7.48
N ILE A 3 53.29 86.12 6.27
CA ILE A 3 52.43 85.24 5.46
C ILE A 3 53.17 83.96 5.03
N ALA A 4 54.47 84.05 4.72
CA ALA A 4 55.27 82.89 4.31
C ALA A 4 55.46 81.86 5.44
N GLY A 5 55.58 82.33 6.69
CA GLY A 5 55.68 81.45 7.86
C GLY A 5 54.37 80.72 8.15
N ILE A 6 53.23 81.40 8.00
CA ILE A 6 51.89 80.81 8.18
C ILE A 6 51.61 79.76 7.09
N VAL A 7 51.97 80.05 5.83
CA VAL A 7 51.83 79.09 4.72
C VAL A 7 52.72 77.86 4.94
N GLY A 8 53.96 78.02 5.43
CA GLY A 8 54.84 76.90 5.76
C GLY A 8 54.27 75.99 6.86
N ILE A 9 53.72 76.57 7.93
CA ILE A 9 53.08 75.82 9.02
C ILE A 9 51.83 75.08 8.52
N LEU A 10 50.99 75.72 7.69
CA LEU A 10 49.80 75.08 7.12
C LEU A 10 50.14 73.88 6.22
N ILE A 11 51.24 73.94 5.46
CA ILE A 11 51.72 72.82 4.63
C ILE A 11 52.19 71.65 5.52
N ILE A 12 52.96 71.91 6.58
CA ILE A 12 53.45 70.88 7.50
C ILE A 12 52.28 70.21 8.24
N VAL A 13 51.32 71.00 8.73
CA VAL A 13 50.09 70.48 9.36
C VAL A 13 49.27 69.68 8.36
N GLY A 14 49.14 70.15 7.11
CA GLY A 14 48.47 69.43 6.03
C GLY A 14 49.10 68.05 5.77
N ILE A 15 50.43 67.97 5.67
CA ILE A 15 51.15 66.70 5.47
C ILE A 15 50.97 65.77 6.68
N ALA A 16 51.07 66.30 7.91
CA ALA A 16 50.87 65.50 9.12
C ALA A 16 49.45 64.91 9.20
N VAL A 17 48.42 65.68 8.84
CA VAL A 17 47.04 65.20 8.77
C VAL A 17 46.91 64.10 7.71
N VAL A 18 47.50 64.28 6.53
CA VAL A 18 47.48 63.25 5.47
C VAL A 18 48.16 61.95 5.94
N ILE A 19 49.30 62.04 6.63
CA ILE A 19 49.99 60.86 7.19
C ILE A 19 49.12 60.13 8.21
N VAL A 20 48.47 60.87 9.11
CA VAL A 20 47.55 60.28 10.12
C VAL A 20 46.37 59.60 9.42
N VAL A 21 45.78 60.23 8.41
CA VAL A 21 44.67 59.63 7.64
C VAL A 21 45.11 58.36 6.92
N VAL A 22 46.29 58.34 6.31
CA VAL A 22 46.86 57.17 5.64
C VAL A 22 47.13 56.04 6.64
N LEU A 23 47.71 56.34 7.81
CA LEU A 23 47.91 55.36 8.88
C LEU A 23 46.59 54.78 9.39
N LEU A 24 45.55 55.61 9.53
CA LEU A 24 44.23 55.18 9.97
C LEU A 24 43.57 54.28 8.90
N LEU A 25 43.70 54.61 7.62
CA LEU A 25 43.24 53.76 6.51
C LEU A 25 43.96 52.41 6.48
N ILE A 26 45.28 52.39 6.63
CA ILE A 26 46.07 51.15 6.71
C ILE A 26 45.62 50.32 7.92
N LEU A 27 45.44 50.94 9.08
CA LEU A 27 44.98 50.25 10.29
C LEU A 27 43.57 49.70 10.12
N LEU A 28 42.67 50.42 9.44
CA LEU A 28 41.32 49.95 9.13
C LEU A 28 41.33 48.78 8.14
N LEU A 29 42.18 48.81 7.10
CA LEU A 29 42.36 47.69 6.17
C LEU A 29 42.94 46.45 6.88
N PHE A 30 43.90 46.63 7.78
CA PHE A 30 44.44 45.55 8.61
C PHE A 30 43.37 44.98 9.55
N ALA A 31 42.61 45.83 10.26
CA ALA A 31 41.53 45.40 11.13
C ALA A 31 40.44 44.64 10.38
N ARG A 32 40.10 45.08 9.16
CA ARG A 32 39.15 44.39 8.28
C ARG A 32 39.69 43.04 7.80
N SER A 33 41.00 42.95 7.56
CA SER A 33 41.66 41.69 7.15
C SER A 33 41.56 40.60 8.23
N TRP A 34 41.54 40.98 9.51
CA TRP A 34 41.51 40.05 10.63
C TRP A 34 40.13 39.41 10.87
N ILE A 35 39.05 40.04 10.41
CA ILE A 35 37.69 39.53 10.63
C ILE A 35 37.31 38.64 9.46
N LYS A 36 37.12 37.34 9.74
CA LYS A 36 36.60 36.38 8.77
C LYS A 36 35.21 35.92 9.21
N VAL A 37 34.30 35.85 8.25
CA VAL A 37 32.89 35.51 8.48
C VAL A 37 32.57 34.33 7.59
N ALA A 38 32.15 33.22 8.18
CA ALA A 38 31.56 32.11 7.46
C ALA A 38 30.08 32.40 7.17
N ARG A 39 29.62 32.04 5.98
CA ARG A 39 28.18 32.05 5.65
C ARG A 39 27.45 30.94 6.42
N ALA A 40 26.13 30.96 6.38
CA ALA A 40 25.30 29.98 7.09
C ALA A 40 25.55 28.53 6.64
N ASP A 41 26.03 28.35 5.41
CA ASP A 41 26.33 27.08 4.74
C ASP A 41 27.84 26.78 4.67
N GLU A 42 28.65 27.52 5.41
CA GLU A 42 30.10 27.38 5.45
C GLU A 42 30.60 27.22 6.89
N ALA A 43 31.72 26.51 7.04
CA ALA A 43 32.47 26.46 8.28
C ALA A 43 33.84 27.10 8.08
N LEU A 44 34.24 27.94 9.05
CA LEU A 44 35.58 28.51 9.11
C LEU A 44 36.46 27.59 9.95
N VAL A 45 37.51 27.08 9.33
CA VAL A 45 38.52 26.25 9.96
C VAL A 45 39.79 27.07 10.11
N ILE A 46 40.30 27.19 11.33
CA ILE A 46 41.47 28.01 11.65
C ILE A 46 42.55 27.12 12.24
N SER A 47 43.71 27.06 11.60
CA SER A 47 44.87 26.31 12.08
C SER A 47 45.94 27.27 12.62
N GLY A 48 46.69 26.82 13.64
CA GLY A 48 47.79 27.59 14.25
C GLY A 48 47.47 28.24 15.60
N ARG A 49 46.22 28.14 16.08
CA ARG A 49 45.87 28.47 17.47
C ARG A 49 45.41 27.20 18.18
N LYS A 50 46.18 26.76 19.17
CA LYS A 50 45.80 25.64 20.03
C LYS A 50 44.50 25.98 20.76
N GLN A 51 43.46 25.19 20.54
CA GLN A 51 42.20 25.32 21.24
C GLN A 51 41.98 24.09 22.11
N LYS A 52 41.61 24.31 23.36
CA LYS A 52 41.16 23.24 24.25
C LYS A 52 39.77 22.82 23.79
N VAL A 53 39.66 21.65 23.17
CA VAL A 53 38.39 21.09 22.70
C VAL A 53 38.02 19.96 23.64
N GLN A 54 36.78 19.99 24.14
CA GLN A 54 36.26 18.90 24.96
C GLN A 54 36.06 17.68 24.06
N ARG A 55 36.86 16.64 24.28
CA ARG A 55 36.60 15.32 23.73
C ARG A 55 36.03 14.48 24.87
N ALA A 56 34.82 13.97 24.67
CA ALA A 56 34.27 12.98 25.58
C ALA A 56 35.02 11.67 25.32
N ILE A 57 35.97 11.33 26.19
CA ILE A 57 36.58 10.01 26.20
C ILE A 57 35.71 9.16 27.11
N ILE A 58 35.08 8.15 26.52
CA ILE A 58 34.36 7.13 27.27
C ILE A 58 35.45 6.26 27.89
N SER A 59 35.71 6.44 29.19
CA SER A 59 36.63 5.58 29.92
C SER A 59 36.07 4.16 29.98
N ALA A 60 36.93 3.15 30.16
CA ALA A 60 36.50 1.75 30.28
C ALA A 60 35.43 1.53 31.39
N ASP A 61 35.35 2.44 32.37
CA ASP A 61 34.34 2.48 33.44
C ASP A 61 33.01 3.18 33.03
N GLY A 62 32.81 3.51 31.75
CA GLY A 62 31.58 4.16 31.26
C GLY A 62 31.39 5.62 31.68
N SER A 63 32.28 6.17 32.51
CA SER A 63 32.29 7.61 32.82
C SER A 63 32.80 8.42 31.63
N SER A 64 31.98 9.35 31.15
CA SER A 64 32.39 10.37 30.19
C SER A 64 33.22 11.42 30.93
N ARG A 65 34.53 11.26 30.91
CA ARG A 65 35.43 12.35 31.29
C ARG A 65 35.56 13.25 30.07
N ALA A 66 35.10 14.49 30.20
CA ALA A 66 35.40 15.54 29.24
C ALA A 66 36.87 15.91 29.43
N GLU A 67 37.75 15.22 28.71
CA GLU A 67 39.16 15.60 28.67
C GLU A 67 39.31 16.72 27.66
N MET A 68 39.96 17.80 28.10
CA MET A 68 40.29 18.92 27.22
C MET A 68 41.51 18.53 26.39
N GLU A 69 41.28 17.94 25.23
CA GLU A 69 42.35 17.65 24.26
C GLU A 69 42.68 18.96 23.52
N GLU A 70 43.97 19.28 23.41
CA GLU A 70 44.41 20.41 22.60
C GLU A 70 44.26 20.04 21.12
N SER A 71 43.23 20.58 20.47
CA SER A 71 43.13 20.45 19.02
C SER A 71 43.97 21.56 18.35
N PRO A 72 44.82 21.23 17.37
CA PRO A 72 45.59 22.22 16.61
C PRO A 72 44.71 23.08 15.69
N VAL A 73 43.44 22.70 15.54
CA VAL A 73 42.46 23.30 14.63
C VAL A 73 41.23 23.77 15.40
N THR A 74 40.89 25.04 15.22
CA THR A 74 39.67 25.68 15.71
C THR A 74 38.61 25.65 14.60
N VAL A 75 37.40 25.20 14.91
CA VAL A 75 36.29 25.15 13.95
C VAL A 75 35.14 26.03 14.43
N ILE A 76 34.63 26.88 13.54
CA ILE A 76 33.50 27.76 13.81
C ILE A 76 32.49 27.62 12.67
N VAL A 77 31.30 27.15 13.00
CA VAL A 77 30.20 26.95 12.05
C VAL A 77 29.24 28.13 12.18
N ASN A 78 28.84 28.72 11.05
CA ASN A 78 27.87 29.84 11.02
C ASN A 78 28.23 30.97 12.00
N GLY A 79 29.41 31.57 11.80
CA GLY A 79 29.94 32.55 12.74
C GLY A 79 31.08 33.40 12.21
N LYS A 80 31.46 34.39 13.02
CA LYS A 80 32.61 35.26 12.79
C LYS A 80 33.76 34.88 13.71
N SER A 81 34.98 34.96 13.20
CA SER A 81 36.19 34.77 13.98
C SER A 81 37.23 35.83 13.66
N LEU A 82 38.05 36.13 14.66
CA LEU A 82 39.23 36.96 14.50
C LEU A 82 40.42 36.05 14.17
N VAL A 83 40.88 36.11 12.94
CA VAL A 83 42.02 35.34 12.43
C VAL A 83 43.21 36.26 12.30
N ASN A 84 44.29 35.97 13.02
CA ASN A 84 45.54 36.72 12.91
C ASN A 84 46.35 36.21 11.70
N PRO A 85 46.50 36.99 10.60
CA PRO A 85 47.10 36.51 9.36
C PRO A 85 48.59 36.12 9.47
N ILE A 86 49.27 36.53 10.54
CA ILE A 86 50.70 36.26 10.75
C ILE A 86 50.93 34.88 11.38
N THR A 87 50.08 34.45 12.31
CA THR A 87 50.28 33.21 13.08
C THR A 87 49.23 32.14 12.83
N GLN A 88 48.16 32.46 12.09
CA GLN A 88 47.03 31.57 11.86
C GLN A 88 46.72 31.49 10.36
N ARG A 89 46.40 30.29 9.89
CA ARG A 89 45.81 30.07 8.56
C ARG A 89 44.32 29.79 8.73
N HIS A 90 43.53 30.21 7.74
CA HIS A 90 42.10 29.92 7.71
C HIS A 90 41.72 29.31 6.37
N GLU A 91 40.81 28.36 6.42
CA GLU A 91 40.20 27.72 5.27
C GLU A 91 38.68 27.70 5.48
N ILE A 92 37.93 27.84 4.39
CA ILE A 92 36.47 27.85 4.42
C ILE A 92 36.01 26.58 3.74
N ILE A 93 35.18 25.80 4.44
CA ILE A 93 34.65 24.55 3.95
C ILE A 93 33.15 24.69 3.77
N SER A 94 32.67 24.34 2.57
CA SER A 94 31.23 24.37 2.28
C SER A 94 30.54 23.13 2.86
N LEU A 95 29.54 23.37 3.72
CA LEU A 95 28.69 22.37 4.37
C LEU A 95 27.49 21.96 3.52
N ARG A 96 27.38 22.50 2.30
CA ARG A 96 26.27 22.21 1.40
C ARG A 96 26.24 20.75 0.99
N SER A 97 25.03 20.23 0.79
CA SER A 97 24.85 18.92 0.17
C SER A 97 25.33 18.94 -1.28
N ARG A 98 26.04 17.87 -1.65
CA ARG A 98 26.60 17.60 -2.97
C ARG A 98 25.97 16.32 -3.49
N GLN A 99 25.57 16.34 -4.75
CA GLN A 99 25.04 15.17 -5.44
C GLN A 99 26.18 14.50 -6.19
N VAL A 100 26.40 13.23 -5.89
CA VAL A 100 27.43 12.40 -6.50
C VAL A 100 26.74 11.33 -7.33
N SER A 101 27.10 11.25 -8.61
CA SER A 101 26.67 10.18 -9.51
C SER A 101 27.74 9.11 -9.55
N LEU A 102 27.33 7.85 -9.45
CA LEU A 102 28.23 6.70 -9.35
C LEU A 102 27.81 5.63 -10.36
N ASN A 103 28.81 4.96 -10.93
CA ASN A 103 28.63 3.88 -11.89
C ASN A 103 29.57 2.73 -11.52
N ALA A 104 29.03 1.66 -10.96
CA ALA A 104 29.81 0.49 -10.60
C ALA A 104 29.51 -0.68 -11.53
N GLU A 105 30.55 -1.20 -12.18
CA GLU A 105 30.52 -2.53 -12.78
C GLU A 105 30.86 -3.58 -11.70
N ALA A 106 29.96 -4.54 -11.52
CA ALA A 106 30.04 -5.57 -10.49
C ALA A 106 29.43 -6.89 -11.00
N GLN A 107 29.94 -8.01 -10.51
CA GLN A 107 29.37 -9.33 -10.79
C GLN A 107 28.40 -9.69 -9.65
N SER A 108 27.16 -10.06 -9.99
CA SER A 108 26.15 -10.52 -9.03
C SER A 108 26.43 -11.95 -8.54
N LEU A 109 25.73 -12.39 -7.49
CA LEU A 109 25.72 -13.77 -7.01
C LEU A 109 25.47 -14.80 -8.13
N ASP A 110 24.63 -14.46 -9.11
CA ASP A 110 24.32 -15.31 -10.27
C ASP A 110 25.43 -15.33 -11.34
N SER A 111 26.61 -14.77 -11.02
CA SER A 111 27.75 -14.61 -11.93
C SER A 111 27.46 -13.74 -13.16
N VAL A 112 26.39 -12.93 -13.13
CA VAL A 112 26.04 -11.97 -14.19
C VAL A 112 26.72 -10.63 -13.93
N THR A 113 27.44 -10.10 -14.91
CA THR A 113 28.05 -8.77 -14.83
C THR A 113 26.98 -7.69 -15.05
N LEU A 114 26.79 -6.87 -14.03
CA LEU A 114 25.83 -5.77 -13.99
C LEU A 114 26.57 -4.43 -13.93
N ASN A 115 26.03 -3.43 -14.63
CA ASN A 115 26.35 -2.03 -14.45
C ASN A 115 25.24 -1.39 -13.63
N VAL A 116 25.59 -0.91 -12.43
CA VAL A 116 24.65 -0.28 -11.51
C VAL A 116 24.94 1.20 -11.44
N ASP A 117 23.94 2.00 -11.81
CA ASP A 117 23.93 3.45 -11.71
C ASP A 117 23.25 3.87 -10.42
N GLY A 118 23.93 4.69 -9.64
CA GLY A 118 23.41 5.26 -8.40
C GLY A 118 23.55 6.77 -8.34
N VAL A 119 22.80 7.35 -7.42
CA VAL A 119 22.90 8.75 -7.04
C VAL A 119 22.93 8.81 -5.52
N ALA A 120 23.96 9.45 -4.98
CA ALA A 120 24.09 9.72 -3.57
C ALA A 120 24.07 11.23 -3.31
N ILE A 121 23.47 11.64 -2.20
CA ILE A 121 23.54 13.00 -1.70
C ILE A 121 24.37 12.95 -0.42
N VAL A 122 25.49 13.66 -0.42
CA VAL A 122 26.44 13.68 0.69
C VAL A 122 26.73 15.11 1.12
N LYS A 123 26.93 15.31 2.42
CA LYS A 123 27.30 16.62 2.97
C LYS A 123 28.30 16.45 4.10
N ILE A 124 28.94 17.54 4.49
CA ILE A 124 29.76 17.57 5.70
C ILE A 124 28.82 17.83 6.87
N GLY A 125 28.98 17.07 7.96
CA GLY A 125 28.19 17.29 9.17
C GLY A 125 28.41 18.68 9.75
N SER A 126 27.36 19.35 10.22
CA SER A 126 27.46 20.69 10.83
C SER A 126 28.09 20.70 12.22
N ASP A 127 28.25 19.53 12.84
CA ASP A 127 28.88 19.40 14.15
C ASP A 127 30.40 19.67 14.03
N PRO A 128 31.04 20.44 14.94
CA PRO A 128 32.46 20.79 14.82
C PRO A 128 33.39 19.58 14.72
N LEU A 129 33.00 18.42 15.24
CA LEU A 129 33.73 17.17 15.12
C LEU A 129 33.82 16.67 13.67
N TYR A 130 32.69 16.66 12.96
CA TYR A 130 32.63 16.22 11.55
C TYR A 130 33.38 17.20 10.65
N VAL A 131 33.17 18.51 10.86
CA VAL A 131 33.87 19.54 10.11
C VAL A 131 35.39 19.43 10.29
N ARG A 132 35.87 19.15 11.51
CA ARG A 132 37.31 18.98 11.76
C ARG A 132 37.89 17.79 10.99
N ARG A 133 37.23 16.63 11.06
CA ARG A 133 37.63 15.41 10.32
C ARG A 133 37.66 15.68 8.81
N ALA A 134 36.61 16.31 8.29
CA ALA A 134 36.56 16.69 6.88
C ALA A 134 37.64 17.72 6.52
N ALA A 135 37.96 18.65 7.42
CA ALA A 135 38.96 19.69 7.18
C ALA A 135 40.38 19.15 7.05
N GLU A 136 40.75 18.15 7.84
CA GLU A 136 42.08 17.52 7.76
C GLU A 136 42.36 16.95 6.36
N ARG A 137 41.31 16.56 5.63
CA ARG A 137 41.42 15.88 4.34
C ARG A 137 41.02 16.74 3.14
N PHE A 138 40.01 17.59 3.28
CA PHE A 138 39.33 18.26 2.17
C PHE A 138 39.38 19.78 2.20
N ALA A 139 39.95 20.40 3.24
CA ALA A 139 39.84 21.86 3.44
C ALA A 139 40.39 22.73 2.29
N SER A 140 41.34 22.22 1.50
CA SER A 140 41.87 22.87 0.30
C SER A 140 41.42 22.23 -1.02
N GLN A 141 40.66 21.13 -0.97
CA GLN A 141 40.32 20.29 -2.13
C GLN A 141 38.86 19.87 -2.11
N ASP A 142 37.94 20.83 -2.17
CA ASP A 142 36.49 20.59 -2.20
C ASP A 142 36.05 19.61 -3.30
N LYS A 143 36.71 19.62 -4.46
CA LYS A 143 36.43 18.69 -5.57
C LYS A 143 36.86 17.25 -5.26
N ALA A 144 37.83 17.06 -4.36
CA ALA A 144 38.28 15.73 -3.96
C ALA A 144 37.22 15.00 -3.12
N ILE A 145 36.28 15.72 -2.50
CA ILE A 145 35.15 15.10 -1.77
C ILE A 145 34.30 14.27 -2.73
N GLU A 146 33.95 14.83 -3.89
CA GLU A 146 33.13 14.13 -4.88
C GLU A 146 33.84 12.86 -5.36
N GLN A 147 35.10 12.98 -5.79
CA GLN A 147 35.88 11.84 -6.27
C GLN A 147 36.04 10.77 -5.18
N PHE A 148 36.45 11.14 -3.97
CA PHE A 148 36.65 10.18 -2.88
C PHE A 148 35.34 9.49 -2.49
N THR A 149 34.25 10.23 -2.43
CA THR A 149 32.94 9.67 -2.07
C THR A 149 32.42 8.74 -3.17
N THR A 150 32.64 9.08 -4.45
CA THR A 150 32.35 8.17 -5.57
C THR A 150 33.11 6.87 -5.42
N GLU A 151 34.43 6.93 -5.23
CA GLU A 151 35.28 5.73 -5.11
C GLU A 151 34.85 4.83 -3.93
N GLN A 152 34.55 5.42 -2.77
CA GLN A 152 34.08 4.67 -1.59
C GLN A 152 32.72 4.02 -1.83
N LEU A 153 31.75 4.79 -2.35
CA LEU A 153 30.40 4.30 -2.60
C LEU A 153 30.37 3.25 -3.73
N GLU A 154 31.21 3.40 -4.76
CA GLU A 154 31.34 2.39 -5.82
C GLU A 154 31.96 1.09 -5.30
N GLY A 155 32.94 1.19 -4.39
CA GLY A 155 33.51 0.04 -3.70
C GLY A 155 32.46 -0.74 -2.91
N ALA A 156 31.70 -0.04 -2.06
CA ALA A 156 30.62 -0.64 -1.28
C ALA A 156 29.49 -1.18 -2.16
N LEU A 157 29.08 -0.43 -3.18
CA LEU A 157 28.08 -0.86 -4.17
C LEU A 157 28.51 -2.18 -4.83
N ARG A 158 29.77 -2.27 -5.27
CA ARG A 158 30.32 -3.51 -5.86
C ARG A 158 30.30 -4.67 -4.87
N GLY A 159 30.65 -4.42 -3.61
CA GLY A 159 30.64 -5.43 -2.55
C GLY A 159 29.24 -5.99 -2.28
N ILE A 160 28.25 -5.12 -2.11
CA ILE A 160 26.86 -5.55 -1.86
C ILE A 160 26.25 -6.23 -3.09
N VAL A 161 26.48 -5.72 -4.31
CA VAL A 161 25.98 -6.35 -5.55
C VAL A 161 26.48 -7.79 -5.69
N ALA A 162 27.71 -8.08 -5.26
CA ALA A 162 28.26 -9.44 -5.29
C ALA A 162 27.56 -10.43 -4.37
N THR A 163 26.81 -9.95 -3.37
CA THR A 163 26.10 -10.82 -2.42
C THR A 163 24.65 -11.11 -2.81
N LEU A 164 24.08 -10.36 -3.76
CA LEU A 164 22.67 -10.42 -4.12
C LEU A 164 22.47 -11.02 -5.53
N SER A 165 21.36 -11.73 -5.72
CA SER A 165 20.91 -12.20 -7.04
C SER A 165 20.38 -11.05 -7.91
N VAL A 166 20.35 -11.25 -9.23
CA VAL A 166 19.82 -10.25 -10.18
C VAL A 166 18.34 -9.94 -9.91
N VAL A 167 17.57 -10.96 -9.51
CA VAL A 167 16.14 -10.83 -9.22
C VAL A 167 15.91 -9.99 -7.96
N GLU A 168 16.68 -10.22 -6.90
CA GLU A 168 16.60 -9.44 -5.66
C GLU A 168 16.99 -7.98 -5.90
N LEU A 169 18.06 -7.73 -6.66
CA LEU A 169 18.48 -6.38 -7.04
C LEU A 169 17.37 -5.62 -7.81
N MET A 170 16.60 -6.33 -8.62
CA MET A 170 15.46 -5.75 -9.35
C MET A 170 14.24 -5.49 -8.46
N ARG A 171 13.92 -6.43 -7.57
CA ARG A 171 12.68 -6.43 -6.78
C ARG A 171 12.79 -5.64 -5.48
N GLU A 172 13.92 -5.73 -4.79
CA GLU A 172 14.15 -5.20 -3.44
C GLU A 172 15.12 -3.99 -3.44
N ARG A 173 14.99 -3.10 -4.42
CA ARG A 173 15.88 -1.92 -4.59
C ARG A 173 16.01 -1.03 -3.36
N LYS A 174 14.93 -0.90 -2.59
CA LYS A 174 14.92 -0.11 -1.34
C LYS A 174 15.81 -0.75 -0.28
N LYS A 175 15.64 -2.05 -0.02
CA LYS A 175 16.41 -2.79 0.98
C LYS A 175 17.90 -2.75 0.65
N PHE A 176 18.23 -2.92 -0.63
CA PHE A 176 19.59 -2.75 -1.15
C PHE A 176 20.16 -1.34 -0.91
N SER A 177 19.38 -0.30 -1.19
CA SER A 177 19.79 1.10 -0.96
C SER A 177 20.01 1.39 0.54
N ASP A 178 19.13 0.87 1.40
CA ASP A 178 19.21 1.01 2.85
C ASP A 178 20.45 0.26 3.40
N GLN A 179 20.77 -0.92 2.85
CA GLN A 179 21.91 -1.72 3.26
C GLN A 179 23.25 -1.09 2.86
N ILE A 180 23.36 -0.54 1.65
CA ILE A 180 24.54 0.26 1.25
C ILE A 180 24.68 1.49 2.13
N ALA A 181 23.57 2.18 2.40
CA ALA A 181 23.61 3.36 3.26
C ALA A 181 24.10 3.01 4.67
N ALA A 182 23.66 1.89 5.24
CA ALA A 182 24.11 1.43 6.55
C ALA A 182 25.62 1.09 6.57
N ASP A 183 26.08 0.32 5.58
CA ASP A 183 27.49 -0.13 5.49
C ASP A 183 28.47 1.05 5.36
N VAL A 184 28.12 2.02 4.52
CA VAL A 184 29.01 3.16 4.22
C VAL A 184 28.85 4.33 5.20
N SER A 185 27.75 4.39 5.95
CA SER A 185 27.47 5.49 6.87
C SER A 185 28.57 5.70 7.91
N GLN A 186 29.10 4.61 8.48
CA GLN A 186 30.15 4.68 9.49
C GLN A 186 31.47 5.18 8.91
N GLU A 187 31.88 4.65 7.76
CA GLU A 187 33.12 5.04 7.08
C GLU A 187 33.09 6.51 6.66
N LEU A 188 31.96 6.98 6.11
CA LEU A 188 31.80 8.40 5.77
C LEU A 188 31.82 9.29 7.02
N ALA A 189 31.16 8.88 8.11
CA ALA A 189 31.14 9.61 9.37
C ALA A 189 32.53 9.75 10.01
N GLU A 190 33.39 8.74 9.86
CA GLU A 190 34.80 8.81 10.27
C GLU A 190 35.59 9.85 9.49
N GLN A 191 35.20 10.13 8.24
CA GLN A 191 35.80 11.15 7.38
C GLN A 191 35.13 12.53 7.50
N GLY A 192 34.13 12.69 8.37
CA GLY A 192 33.40 13.96 8.52
C GLY A 192 32.23 14.15 7.56
N LEU A 193 31.91 13.13 6.76
CA LEU A 193 30.85 13.14 5.75
C LEU A 193 29.60 12.44 6.28
N ILE A 194 28.43 12.89 5.85
CA ILE A 194 27.14 12.29 6.15
C ILE A 194 26.45 11.98 4.82
N LEU A 195 25.96 10.75 4.71
CA LEU A 195 25.11 10.32 3.61
C LEU A 195 23.66 10.73 3.93
N ASP A 196 23.13 11.71 3.21
CA ASP A 196 21.74 12.16 3.38
C ASP A 196 20.77 11.17 2.73
N SER A 197 21.10 10.70 1.52
CA SER A 197 20.29 9.72 0.80
C SER A 197 21.10 8.99 -0.25
N PHE A 198 20.78 7.71 -0.47
CA PHE A 198 21.31 6.90 -1.55
C PHE A 198 20.17 6.29 -2.34
N GLN A 199 20.23 6.36 -3.67
CA GLN A 199 19.21 5.82 -4.56
C GLN A 199 19.84 5.15 -5.77
N ILE A 200 19.26 4.03 -6.19
CA ILE A 200 19.61 3.36 -7.44
C ILE A 200 18.84 3.97 -8.59
N LYS A 201 19.57 4.52 -9.56
CA LYS A 201 19.03 5.10 -10.78
C LYS A 201 18.70 4.03 -11.81
N GLY A 202 19.59 3.05 -12.01
CA GLY A 202 19.46 2.04 -13.05
C GLY A 202 20.35 0.84 -12.79
N ILE A 203 19.93 -0.32 -13.30
CA ILE A 203 20.75 -1.53 -13.32
C ILE A 203 20.61 -2.09 -14.73
N THR A 204 21.73 -2.28 -15.39
CA THR A 204 21.81 -2.78 -16.75
C THR A 204 22.81 -3.92 -16.82
N ASP A 205 22.71 -4.75 -17.84
CA ASP A 205 23.61 -5.87 -18.06
C ASP A 205 24.15 -5.85 -19.48
N LYS A 206 25.39 -6.32 -19.66
CA LYS A 206 26.03 -6.33 -20.99
C LYS A 206 25.52 -7.46 -21.90
N VAL A 207 24.96 -8.51 -21.31
CA VAL A 207 24.65 -9.79 -22.00
C VAL A 207 23.16 -9.91 -22.37
N GLY A 208 22.26 -9.11 -21.80
CA GLY A 208 20.81 -9.17 -22.06
C GLY A 208 20.08 -10.27 -21.27
N TYR A 209 20.68 -10.79 -20.20
CA TYR A 209 20.06 -11.65 -19.19
C TYR A 209 18.78 -11.03 -18.61
N ILE A 210 18.78 -9.74 -18.24
CA ILE A 210 17.59 -9.09 -17.65
C ILE A 210 16.42 -9.08 -18.64
N GLN A 211 16.69 -8.80 -19.92
CA GLN A 211 15.68 -8.83 -20.97
C GLN A 211 15.13 -10.26 -21.19
N SER A 212 16.02 -11.25 -21.14
CA SER A 212 15.67 -12.67 -21.29
C SER A 212 14.83 -13.17 -20.12
N LEU A 213 15.10 -12.72 -18.89
CA LEU A 213 14.33 -13.07 -17.70
C LEU A 213 12.89 -12.57 -17.78
N GLY A 214 12.65 -11.39 -18.36
CA GLY A 214 11.31 -10.84 -18.54
C GLY A 214 10.52 -11.46 -19.70
N ALA A 215 11.19 -12.12 -20.65
CA ALA A 215 10.53 -12.58 -21.87
C ALA A 215 9.41 -13.63 -21.62
N PRO A 216 9.59 -14.68 -20.81
CA PRO A 216 8.54 -15.66 -20.54
C PRO A 216 7.31 -15.05 -19.87
N GLU A 217 7.49 -14.18 -18.88
CA GLU A 217 6.41 -13.49 -18.18
C GLU A 217 5.61 -12.58 -19.11
N ILE A 218 6.30 -11.86 -20.00
CA ILE A 218 5.65 -11.05 -21.03
C ILE A 218 4.82 -11.93 -21.98
N GLN A 219 5.35 -13.08 -22.43
CA GLN A 219 4.60 -13.98 -23.29
C GLN A 219 3.41 -14.63 -22.57
N ALA A 220 3.59 -15.07 -21.32
CA ALA A 220 2.52 -15.65 -20.52
C ALA A 220 1.37 -14.64 -20.31
N LYS A 221 1.70 -13.38 -20.00
CA LYS A 221 0.70 -12.32 -19.85
C LYS A 221 0.02 -11.96 -21.16
N ARG A 222 0.74 -11.97 -22.29
CA ARG A 222 0.16 -11.79 -23.63
C ARG A 222 -0.80 -12.92 -23.98
N GLN A 223 -0.38 -14.17 -23.78
CA GLN A 223 -1.21 -15.34 -24.03
C GLN A 223 -2.46 -15.33 -23.14
N ALA A 224 -2.33 -15.00 -21.85
CA ALA A 224 -3.45 -14.86 -20.94
C ALA A 224 -4.43 -13.75 -21.40
N ALA A 225 -3.90 -12.61 -21.87
CA ALA A 225 -4.71 -11.54 -22.43
C ALA A 225 -5.44 -11.97 -23.71
N GLU A 226 -4.77 -12.70 -24.61
CA GLU A 226 -5.35 -13.23 -25.85
C GLU A 226 -6.43 -14.28 -25.58
N ILE A 227 -6.21 -15.18 -24.62
CA ILE A 227 -7.22 -16.15 -24.16
C ILE A 227 -8.42 -15.42 -23.55
N SER A 228 -8.18 -14.39 -22.72
CA SER A 228 -9.26 -13.60 -22.12
C SER A 228 -10.09 -12.88 -23.18
N GLN A 229 -9.45 -12.29 -24.19
CA GLN A 229 -10.12 -11.64 -25.31
C GLN A 229 -10.91 -12.66 -26.13
N THR A 230 -10.29 -13.78 -26.51
CA THR A 230 -10.96 -14.85 -27.26
C THR A 230 -12.15 -15.42 -26.49
N ASN A 231 -12.05 -15.61 -25.17
CA ASN A 231 -13.16 -16.09 -24.34
C ASN A 231 -14.29 -15.06 -24.26
N ALA A 232 -13.96 -13.76 -24.17
CA ALA A 232 -14.96 -12.70 -24.24
C ALA A 232 -15.66 -12.69 -25.61
N ASP A 233 -14.92 -12.80 -26.71
CA ASP A 233 -15.48 -12.85 -28.06
C ASP A 233 -16.35 -14.09 -28.27
N ARG A 234 -15.92 -15.26 -27.79
CA ARG A 234 -16.74 -16.49 -27.81
C ARG A 234 -18.02 -16.33 -27.00
N ALA A 235 -17.96 -15.70 -25.82
CA ALA A 235 -19.15 -15.46 -25.00
C ALA A 235 -20.14 -14.53 -25.72
N ILE A 236 -19.65 -13.46 -26.34
CA ILE A 236 -20.47 -12.55 -27.16
C ILE A 236 -21.08 -13.30 -28.35
N ASN A 237 -20.28 -14.06 -29.09
CA ASN A 237 -20.75 -14.84 -30.24
C ASN A 237 -21.77 -15.90 -29.82
N GLN A 238 -21.57 -16.59 -28.70
CA GLN A 238 -22.53 -17.56 -28.19
C GLN A 238 -23.86 -16.92 -27.80
N LYS A 239 -23.83 -15.71 -27.20
CA LYS A 239 -25.04 -14.93 -26.93
C LYS A 239 -25.73 -14.50 -28.22
N ASN A 240 -24.98 -14.08 -29.24
CA ASN A 240 -25.53 -13.71 -30.54
C ASN A 240 -26.18 -14.90 -31.26
N ILE A 241 -25.52 -16.06 -31.26
CA ILE A 241 -26.05 -17.31 -31.83
C ILE A 241 -27.32 -17.72 -31.10
N ALA A 242 -27.32 -17.74 -29.76
CA ALA A 242 -28.50 -18.09 -28.98
C ALA A 242 -29.69 -17.14 -29.26
N ASN A 243 -29.43 -15.84 -29.39
CA ASN A 243 -30.45 -14.87 -29.78
C ASN A 243 -30.96 -15.12 -31.22
N GLN A 244 -30.07 -15.43 -32.17
CA GLN A 244 -30.45 -15.76 -33.55
C GLN A 244 -31.28 -17.05 -33.63
N GLU A 245 -30.90 -18.10 -32.91
CA GLU A 245 -31.66 -19.35 -32.84
C GLU A 245 -33.05 -19.11 -32.24
N ALA A 246 -33.15 -18.34 -31.16
CA ALA A 246 -34.44 -17.96 -30.57
C ALA A 246 -35.33 -17.21 -31.57
N ASN A 247 -34.77 -16.20 -32.26
CA ASN A 247 -35.50 -15.45 -33.28
C ASN A 247 -35.94 -16.33 -34.46
N LEU A 248 -35.12 -17.31 -34.86
CA LEU A 248 -35.44 -18.22 -35.96
C LEU A 248 -36.55 -19.19 -35.56
N ILE A 249 -36.54 -19.70 -34.32
CA ILE A 249 -37.63 -20.53 -33.79
C ILE A 249 -38.93 -19.73 -33.76
N GLU A 250 -38.89 -18.48 -33.30
CA GLU A 250 -40.07 -17.60 -33.26
C GLU A 250 -40.61 -17.30 -34.66
N GLN A 251 -39.74 -16.99 -35.63
CA GLN A 251 -40.13 -16.82 -37.03
C GLN A 251 -40.75 -18.10 -37.62
N THR A 252 -40.12 -19.26 -37.39
CA THR A 252 -40.63 -20.55 -37.89
C THR A 252 -42.00 -20.87 -37.29
N ALA A 253 -42.20 -20.57 -36.00
CA ALA A 253 -43.49 -20.74 -35.34
C ALA A 253 -44.55 -19.79 -35.92
N LEU A 254 -44.18 -18.53 -36.18
CA LEU A 254 -45.05 -17.54 -36.81
C LEU A 254 -45.43 -17.95 -38.24
N ASP A 255 -44.47 -18.42 -39.03
CA ASP A 255 -44.69 -18.92 -40.39
C ASP A 255 -45.58 -20.16 -40.40
N THR A 256 -45.35 -21.10 -39.47
CA THR A 256 -46.18 -22.30 -39.31
C THR A 256 -47.62 -21.93 -38.92
N ASN A 257 -47.79 -20.99 -37.98
CA ASN A 257 -49.11 -20.48 -37.59
C ASN A 257 -49.80 -19.77 -38.75
N THR A 258 -49.06 -18.97 -39.52
CA THR A 258 -49.57 -18.27 -40.70
C THR A 258 -49.97 -19.25 -41.80
N ALA A 259 -49.16 -20.28 -42.06
CA ALA A 259 -49.47 -21.34 -43.01
C ALA A 259 -50.70 -22.15 -42.57
N ASN A 260 -50.81 -22.50 -41.28
CA ASN A 260 -51.98 -23.18 -40.72
C ASN A 260 -53.24 -22.32 -40.81
N ALA A 261 -53.15 -21.02 -40.52
CA ALA A 261 -54.25 -20.08 -40.65
C ALA A 261 -54.69 -19.95 -42.12
N ASN A 262 -53.76 -19.80 -43.04
CA ASN A 262 -54.04 -19.75 -44.48
C ASN A 262 -54.65 -21.07 -44.99
N ALA A 263 -54.19 -22.22 -44.51
CA ALA A 263 -54.76 -23.52 -44.84
C ALA A 263 -56.19 -23.68 -44.27
N GLY A 264 -56.45 -23.15 -43.08
CA GLY A 264 -57.79 -23.08 -42.48
C GLY A 264 -58.74 -22.20 -43.29
N ILE A 265 -58.30 -20.99 -43.65
CA ILE A 265 -59.05 -20.07 -44.53
C ILE A 265 -59.29 -20.70 -45.90
N GLY A 266 -58.29 -21.39 -46.46
CA GLY A 266 -58.40 -22.10 -47.75
C GLY A 266 -59.44 -23.21 -47.71
N ARG A 267 -59.48 -24.02 -46.64
CA ARG A 267 -60.53 -25.03 -46.42
C ARG A 267 -61.91 -24.39 -46.28
N ALA A 268 -62.04 -23.35 -45.45
CA ALA A 268 -63.30 -22.65 -45.26
C ALA A 268 -63.82 -22.01 -46.57
N ARG A 269 -62.94 -21.43 -47.39
CA ARG A 269 -63.31 -20.93 -48.73
C ARG A 269 -63.75 -22.05 -49.67
N ALA A 270 -63.03 -23.17 -49.71
CA ALA A 270 -63.40 -24.31 -50.54
C ALA A 270 -64.75 -24.91 -50.14
N GLU A 271 -65.03 -25.02 -48.84
CA GLU A 271 -66.33 -25.44 -48.31
C GLU A 271 -67.45 -24.44 -48.68
N ALA A 272 -67.18 -23.14 -48.57
CA ALA A 272 -68.12 -22.10 -48.96
C ALA A 272 -68.43 -22.14 -50.48
N GLU A 273 -67.42 -22.33 -51.33
CA GLU A 273 -67.60 -22.49 -52.78
C GLU A 273 -68.39 -23.76 -53.12
N GLN A 274 -68.13 -24.88 -52.44
CA GLN A 274 -68.91 -26.11 -52.60
C GLN A 274 -70.37 -25.92 -52.18
N ALA A 275 -70.62 -25.20 -51.07
CA ALA A 275 -71.96 -24.89 -50.61
C ALA A 275 -72.70 -23.95 -51.58
N GLU A 276 -72.03 -22.93 -52.13
CA GLU A 276 -72.60 -22.08 -53.18
C GLU A 276 -72.93 -22.89 -54.45
N ASN A 277 -72.02 -23.76 -54.90
CA ASN A 277 -72.25 -24.60 -56.08
C ASN A 277 -73.39 -25.60 -55.88
N LEU A 278 -73.49 -26.21 -54.70
CA LEU A 278 -74.60 -27.09 -54.34
C LEU A 278 -75.92 -26.30 -54.32
N THR A 279 -75.93 -25.11 -53.73
CA THR A 279 -77.10 -24.24 -53.66
C THR A 279 -77.54 -23.80 -55.06
N ARG A 280 -76.60 -23.45 -55.95
CA ARG A 280 -76.90 -23.16 -57.36
C ARG A 280 -77.49 -24.38 -58.08
N ALA A 281 -76.91 -25.55 -57.91
CA ALA A 281 -77.44 -26.79 -58.50
C ALA A 281 -78.85 -27.13 -58.00
N GLN A 282 -79.12 -26.96 -56.69
CA GLN A 282 -80.46 -27.13 -56.11
C GLN A 282 -81.46 -26.10 -56.64
N THR A 283 -81.02 -24.84 -56.79
CA THR A 283 -81.86 -23.77 -57.35
C THR A 283 -82.19 -24.04 -58.81
N GLU A 284 -81.21 -24.47 -59.62
CA GLU A 284 -81.43 -24.88 -61.02
C GLU A 284 -82.38 -26.07 -61.12
N GLN A 285 -82.24 -27.07 -60.25
CA GLN A 285 -83.13 -28.22 -60.20
C GLN A 285 -84.56 -27.83 -59.79
N ALA A 286 -84.71 -26.91 -58.84
CA ALA A 286 -86.00 -26.35 -58.44
C ALA A 286 -86.65 -25.54 -59.59
N VAL A 287 -85.87 -24.73 -60.31
CA VAL A 287 -86.37 -24.00 -61.50
C VAL A 287 -86.83 -24.96 -62.59
N LEU A 288 -86.10 -26.07 -62.82
CA LEU A 288 -86.50 -27.11 -63.78
C LEU A 288 -87.77 -27.85 -63.34
N GLN A 289 -87.92 -28.15 -62.05
CA GLN A 289 -89.15 -28.72 -61.49
C GLN A 289 -90.33 -27.77 -61.66
N GLN A 290 -90.14 -26.48 -61.39
CA GLN A 290 -91.19 -25.49 -61.54
C GLN A 290 -91.53 -25.22 -63.03
N GLN A 291 -90.58 -25.38 -63.95
CA GLN A 291 -90.87 -25.38 -65.39
C GLN A 291 -91.67 -26.62 -65.81
N ALA A 292 -91.42 -27.79 -65.22
CA ALA A 292 -92.20 -29.00 -65.46
C ALA A 292 -93.64 -28.90 -64.90
N GLU A 293 -93.80 -28.34 -63.70
CA GLU A 293 -95.11 -28.03 -63.11
C GLU A 293 -95.89 -26.99 -63.93
N ASN A 294 -95.22 -25.92 -64.41
CA ASN A 294 -95.86 -24.95 -65.31
C ASN A 294 -96.29 -25.58 -66.65
N LYS A 295 -95.55 -26.58 -67.15
CA LYS A 295 -95.90 -27.29 -68.39
C LYS A 295 -97.08 -28.26 -68.21
N GLN A 296 -97.26 -28.81 -67.01
CA GLN A 296 -98.46 -29.57 -66.63
C GLN A 296 -99.65 -28.65 -66.36
N ALA A 297 -99.43 -27.50 -65.71
CA ALA A 297 -100.45 -26.48 -65.49
C ALA A 297 -100.99 -25.88 -66.81
N GLN A 298 -100.16 -25.79 -67.86
CA GLN A 298 -100.60 -25.40 -69.21
C GLN A 298 -101.53 -26.44 -69.86
N LEU A 299 -101.41 -27.73 -69.52
CA LEU A 299 -102.29 -28.80 -70.04
C LEU A 299 -103.60 -28.91 -69.24
N ASP A 300 -103.58 -28.59 -67.94
CA ASP A 300 -104.78 -28.59 -67.09
C ASP A 300 -105.63 -27.30 -67.19
N ALA A 301 -105.07 -26.22 -67.75
CA ALA A 301 -105.75 -24.93 -67.89
C ALA A 301 -106.82 -24.87 -69.00
N ASP A 302 -106.85 -25.81 -69.94
CA ASP A 302 -107.82 -25.83 -71.06
C ASP A 302 -109.16 -26.54 -70.73
N VAL A 303 -109.26 -27.25 -69.59
CA VAL A 303 -110.48 -28.01 -69.21
C VAL A 303 -111.19 -27.48 -67.96
N LYS A 304 -110.59 -26.55 -67.20
CA LYS A 304 -111.19 -25.97 -65.98
C LYS A 304 -111.36 -24.44 -66.02
N ARG A 305 -111.59 -23.90 -67.22
CA ARG A 305 -111.95 -22.48 -67.44
C ARG A 305 -113.45 -22.30 -67.76
N VAL A 306 -114.31 -23.07 -67.09
CA VAL A 306 -115.76 -22.87 -67.01
C VAL A 306 -116.22 -23.19 -65.57
N ALA A 307 -115.77 -22.38 -64.60
CA ALA A 307 -116.48 -22.06 -63.34
C ALA A 307 -115.57 -21.26 -62.38
N ASP A 308 -115.88 -19.97 -62.27
CA ASP A 308 -115.80 -19.13 -61.06
C ASP A 308 -114.45 -18.65 -60.49
N ALA A 309 -113.93 -17.66 -61.21
CA ALA A 309 -113.57 -16.29 -60.81
C ALA A 309 -113.87 -15.69 -59.40
N GLN A 310 -113.90 -16.43 -58.27
CA GLN A 310 -114.27 -15.79 -56.97
C GLN A 310 -113.41 -16.08 -55.72
N ARG A 311 -112.12 -16.44 -55.84
CA ARG A 311 -111.25 -16.58 -54.63
C ARG A 311 -109.91 -15.86 -54.65
N TYR A 312 -109.68 -14.99 -55.63
CA TYR A 312 -108.44 -14.20 -55.75
C TYR A 312 -108.32 -13.06 -54.72
N GLU A 313 -109.39 -12.71 -54.00
CA GLU A 313 -109.37 -11.59 -53.03
C GLU A 313 -109.11 -12.01 -51.57
N ALA A 314 -109.11 -13.32 -51.26
CA ALA A 314 -109.06 -13.79 -49.88
C ALA A 314 -107.63 -14.03 -49.33
N GLU A 315 -106.65 -14.37 -50.18
CA GLU A 315 -105.29 -14.72 -49.71
C GLU A 315 -104.37 -13.52 -49.48
N THR A 316 -104.66 -12.36 -50.08
CA THR A 316 -103.88 -11.12 -49.94
C THR A 316 -103.83 -10.61 -48.49
N ARG A 317 -104.70 -11.10 -47.60
CA ARG A 317 -104.69 -10.75 -46.16
C ARG A 317 -103.82 -11.65 -45.28
N ALA A 318 -103.47 -12.86 -45.71
CA ALA A 318 -102.72 -13.81 -44.88
C ALA A 318 -101.19 -13.55 -44.86
N GLN A 319 -100.64 -12.91 -45.90
CA GLN A 319 -99.20 -12.62 -45.99
C GLN A 319 -98.75 -11.42 -45.13
N ALA A 320 -99.69 -10.57 -44.70
CA ALA A 320 -99.38 -9.40 -43.89
C ALA A 320 -99.01 -9.73 -42.43
N GLU A 321 -99.45 -10.88 -41.88
CA GLU A 321 -99.22 -11.24 -40.48
C GLU A 321 -97.86 -11.92 -40.22
N LEU A 322 -97.26 -12.59 -41.22
CA LEU A 322 -95.94 -13.23 -41.08
C LEU A 322 -94.79 -12.21 -41.10
N TYR A 323 -94.92 -11.15 -41.92
CA TYR A 323 -93.90 -10.11 -42.06
C TYR A 323 -93.62 -9.35 -40.75
N THR A 324 -94.62 -9.21 -39.88
CA THR A 324 -94.46 -8.59 -38.56
C THR A 324 -93.81 -9.48 -37.51
N ARG A 325 -93.84 -10.82 -37.64
CA ARG A 325 -93.18 -11.73 -36.70
C ARG A 325 -91.69 -11.90 -36.99
N GLU A 326 -91.28 -11.89 -38.25
CA GLU A 326 -89.86 -12.03 -38.64
C GLU A 326 -89.03 -10.78 -38.29
N ARG A 327 -89.57 -9.58 -38.50
CA ARG A 327 -88.91 -8.29 -38.17
C ARG A 327 -88.62 -8.12 -36.67
N ALA A 328 -89.44 -8.68 -35.78
CA ALA A 328 -89.23 -8.62 -34.34
C ALA A 328 -88.17 -9.63 -33.86
N ALA A 329 -88.10 -10.81 -34.51
CA ALA A 329 -87.08 -11.82 -34.22
C ALA A 329 -85.68 -11.41 -34.71
N GLU A 330 -85.59 -10.73 -35.85
CA GLU A 330 -84.33 -10.28 -36.45
C GLU A 330 -83.72 -9.09 -35.70
N ALA A 331 -84.54 -8.17 -35.19
CA ALA A 331 -84.09 -7.07 -34.34
C ALA A 331 -83.49 -7.56 -33.00
N ALA A 332 -84.06 -8.60 -32.39
CA ALA A 332 -83.54 -9.21 -31.17
C ALA A 332 -82.24 -10.00 -31.40
N ALA A 333 -82.09 -10.66 -32.57
CA ALA A 333 -80.87 -11.35 -32.95
C ALA A 333 -79.70 -10.37 -33.19
N ILE A 334 -79.94 -9.22 -33.81
CA ILE A 334 -78.92 -8.19 -34.07
C ILE A 334 -78.47 -7.51 -32.77
N GLU A 335 -79.37 -7.28 -31.80
CA GLU A 335 -78.97 -6.77 -30.47
C GLU A 335 -78.14 -7.79 -29.68
N GLN A 336 -78.47 -9.09 -29.76
CA GLN A 336 -77.67 -10.12 -29.10
C GLN A 336 -76.28 -10.29 -29.72
N VAL A 337 -76.16 -10.22 -31.05
CA VAL A 337 -74.85 -10.28 -31.73
C VAL A 337 -74.01 -9.04 -31.42
N LYS A 338 -74.59 -7.83 -31.43
CA LYS A 338 -73.87 -6.61 -31.02
C LYS A 338 -73.44 -6.62 -29.55
N GLN A 339 -74.25 -7.17 -28.65
CA GLN A 339 -73.86 -7.33 -27.25
C GLN A 339 -72.80 -8.42 -27.04
N ALA A 340 -72.82 -9.48 -27.84
CA ALA A 340 -71.79 -10.51 -27.84
C ALA A 340 -70.46 -9.97 -28.38
N GLU A 341 -70.45 -9.23 -29.49
CA GLU A 341 -69.26 -8.59 -30.06
C GLU A 341 -68.70 -7.49 -29.15
N ALA A 342 -69.56 -6.71 -28.48
CA ALA A 342 -69.09 -5.74 -27.50
C ALA A 342 -68.42 -6.42 -26.29
N ARG A 343 -68.95 -7.57 -25.84
CA ARG A 343 -68.36 -8.36 -24.74
C ARG A 343 -67.05 -9.03 -25.15
N THR A 344 -66.93 -9.56 -26.37
CA THR A 344 -65.66 -10.12 -26.84
C THR A 344 -64.60 -9.04 -27.00
N ARG A 345 -64.95 -7.86 -27.52
CA ARG A 345 -64.01 -6.75 -27.67
C ARG A 345 -63.55 -6.16 -26.34
N ILE A 346 -64.44 -6.07 -25.34
CA ILE A 346 -64.08 -5.67 -23.98
C ILE A 346 -63.22 -6.76 -23.31
N ALA A 347 -63.53 -8.04 -23.52
CA ALA A 347 -62.73 -9.16 -23.01
C ALA A 347 -61.33 -9.23 -23.65
N GLU A 348 -61.21 -8.95 -24.96
CA GLU A 348 -59.92 -8.86 -25.66
C GLU A 348 -59.11 -7.65 -25.18
N GLN A 349 -59.74 -6.49 -24.99
CA GLN A 349 -59.07 -5.31 -24.43
C GLN A 349 -58.63 -5.52 -22.98
N GLN A 350 -59.43 -6.21 -22.16
CA GLN A 350 -59.05 -6.60 -20.80
C GLN A 350 -57.92 -7.64 -20.81
N ALA A 351 -57.98 -8.65 -21.68
CA ALA A 351 -56.91 -9.64 -21.82
C ALA A 351 -55.59 -9.02 -22.29
N GLN A 352 -55.62 -8.03 -23.20
CA GLN A 352 -54.43 -7.28 -23.60
C GLN A 352 -53.93 -6.35 -22.49
N ALA A 353 -54.82 -5.70 -21.74
CA ALA A 353 -54.44 -4.87 -20.59
C ALA A 353 -53.83 -5.71 -19.46
N ASP A 354 -54.35 -6.92 -19.23
CA ASP A 354 -53.84 -7.85 -18.23
C ASP A 354 -52.53 -8.50 -18.68
N GLN A 355 -52.35 -8.81 -19.98
CA GLN A 355 -51.05 -9.20 -20.53
C GLN A 355 -50.02 -8.07 -20.43
N ALA A 356 -50.40 -6.81 -20.71
CA ALA A 356 -49.51 -5.68 -20.60
C ALA A 356 -49.12 -5.40 -19.14
N LYS A 357 -50.05 -5.54 -18.19
CA LYS A 357 -49.75 -5.47 -16.74
C LYS A 357 -48.86 -6.62 -16.29
N ALA A 358 -49.15 -7.86 -16.69
CA ALA A 358 -48.34 -9.02 -16.36
C ALA A 358 -46.92 -8.93 -16.96
N ALA A 359 -46.78 -8.43 -18.19
CA ALA A 359 -45.49 -8.17 -18.82
C ALA A 359 -44.73 -7.02 -18.11
N GLY A 360 -45.41 -5.96 -17.72
CA GLY A 360 -44.84 -4.86 -16.94
C GLY A 360 -44.40 -5.29 -15.54
N GLU A 361 -45.18 -6.14 -14.87
CA GLU A 361 -44.84 -6.71 -13.57
C GLU A 361 -43.70 -7.72 -13.67
N ALA A 362 -43.66 -8.57 -14.71
CA ALA A 362 -42.55 -9.47 -14.97
C ALA A 362 -41.25 -8.71 -15.28
N ALA A 363 -41.31 -7.67 -16.11
CA ALA A 363 -40.17 -6.80 -16.39
C ALA A 363 -39.69 -6.04 -15.14
N ALA A 364 -40.62 -5.54 -14.31
CA ALA A 364 -40.29 -4.90 -13.05
C ALA A 364 -39.71 -5.88 -12.03
N ALA A 365 -40.17 -7.14 -12.00
CA ALA A 365 -39.62 -8.18 -11.15
C ALA A 365 -38.21 -8.59 -11.60
N ILE A 366 -37.97 -8.72 -12.90
CA ILE A 366 -36.64 -8.99 -13.46
C ILE A 366 -35.70 -7.82 -13.16
N ALA A 367 -36.13 -6.58 -13.37
CA ALA A 367 -35.32 -5.40 -13.08
C ALA A 367 -34.97 -5.26 -11.59
N ARG A 368 -35.90 -5.58 -10.68
CA ARG A 368 -35.61 -5.64 -9.24
C ARG A 368 -34.65 -6.77 -8.91
N ALA A 369 -34.85 -7.97 -9.47
CA ALA A 369 -33.97 -9.11 -9.25
C ALA A 369 -32.54 -8.86 -9.77
N THR A 370 -32.38 -8.19 -10.92
CA THR A 370 -31.06 -7.80 -11.44
C THR A 370 -30.45 -6.70 -10.59
N GLY A 371 -31.23 -5.70 -10.17
CA GLY A 371 -30.76 -4.65 -9.27
C GLY A 371 -30.31 -5.18 -7.91
N GLU A 372 -31.04 -6.13 -7.33
CA GLU A 372 -30.68 -6.81 -6.09
C GLU A 372 -29.44 -7.69 -6.26
N ALA A 373 -29.34 -8.42 -7.38
CA ALA A 373 -28.15 -9.23 -7.68
C ALA A 373 -26.89 -8.38 -7.87
N ASP A 374 -27.01 -7.24 -8.53
CA ASP A 374 -25.90 -6.31 -8.75
C ASP A 374 -25.53 -5.57 -7.46
N ALA A 375 -26.52 -5.18 -6.63
CA ALA A 375 -26.28 -4.64 -5.30
C ALA A 375 -25.57 -5.65 -4.38
N LEU A 376 -25.97 -6.92 -4.42
CA LEU A 376 -25.33 -7.98 -3.65
C LEU A 376 -23.89 -8.25 -4.12
N ARG A 377 -23.63 -8.24 -5.43
CA ARG A 377 -22.24 -8.35 -5.97
C ARG A 377 -21.39 -7.16 -5.56
N ALA A 378 -21.91 -5.94 -5.67
CA ALA A 378 -21.19 -4.73 -5.26
C ALA A 378 -20.87 -4.75 -3.75
N GLN A 379 -21.81 -5.22 -2.92
CA GLN A 379 -21.60 -5.35 -1.48
C GLN A 379 -20.58 -6.45 -1.16
N ALA A 380 -20.64 -7.59 -1.84
CA ALA A 380 -19.67 -8.68 -1.67
C ALA A 380 -18.25 -8.29 -2.11
N GLU A 381 -18.12 -7.52 -3.20
CA GLU A 381 -16.83 -6.97 -3.65
C GLU A 381 -16.28 -5.95 -2.66
N ALA A 382 -17.13 -5.04 -2.16
CA ALA A 382 -16.74 -4.08 -1.14
C ALA A 382 -16.28 -4.76 0.16
N GLU A 383 -17.00 -5.80 0.62
CA GLU A 383 -16.61 -6.59 1.80
C GLU A 383 -15.31 -7.37 1.58
N SER A 384 -15.13 -7.96 0.39
CA SER A 384 -13.89 -8.65 0.01
C SER A 384 -12.70 -7.69 0.04
N GLN A 385 -12.83 -6.51 -0.56
CA GLN A 385 -11.79 -5.48 -0.53
C GLN A 385 -11.51 -4.99 0.90
N ALA A 386 -12.55 -4.74 1.69
CA ALA A 386 -12.40 -4.35 3.09
C ALA A 386 -11.69 -5.44 3.92
N ARG A 387 -12.00 -6.72 3.68
CA ARG A 387 -11.35 -7.85 4.34
C ARG A 387 -9.88 -7.98 3.92
N ARG A 388 -9.56 -7.82 2.63
CA ARG A 388 -8.18 -7.83 2.14
C ARG A 388 -7.36 -6.67 2.72
N LEU A 389 -7.95 -5.48 2.80
CA LEU A 389 -7.28 -4.31 3.36
C LEU A 389 -7.02 -4.48 4.86
N ARG A 390 -8.00 -5.00 5.62
CA ARG A 390 -7.82 -5.34 7.04
C ARG A 390 -6.76 -6.43 7.24
N ALA A 391 -6.81 -7.50 6.46
CA ALA A 391 -5.84 -8.59 6.56
C ALA A 391 -4.41 -8.11 6.24
N ASN A 392 -4.24 -7.23 5.25
CA ASN A 392 -2.94 -6.63 4.95
C ASN A 392 -2.47 -5.71 6.09
N ALA A 393 -3.35 -4.85 6.62
CA ALA A 393 -3.02 -3.98 7.74
C ALA A 393 -2.64 -4.78 9.00
N GLU A 394 -3.33 -5.90 9.26
CA GLU A 394 -3.05 -6.79 10.39
C GLU A 394 -1.75 -7.58 10.18
N ALA A 395 -1.47 -8.03 8.95
CA ALA A 395 -0.19 -8.65 8.61
C ALA A 395 0.98 -7.67 8.74
N ASP A 396 0.80 -6.41 8.34
CA ASP A 396 1.81 -5.36 8.49
C ASP A 396 2.02 -4.99 9.97
N ALA A 397 0.95 -4.96 10.77
CA ALA A 397 1.04 -4.74 12.22
C ALA A 397 1.79 -5.88 12.92
N ILE A 398 1.49 -7.15 12.58
CA ILE A 398 2.20 -8.32 13.11
C ILE A 398 3.67 -8.32 12.68
N ARG A 399 3.96 -7.92 11.44
CA ARG A 399 5.34 -7.83 10.96
C ARG A 399 6.12 -6.75 11.69
N ALA A 400 5.54 -5.56 11.85
CA ALA A 400 6.15 -4.47 12.60
C ALA A 400 6.37 -4.84 14.09
N GLU A 401 5.40 -5.54 14.70
CA GLU A 401 5.56 -6.05 16.08
C GLU A 401 6.62 -7.15 16.16
N GLY A 402 6.66 -8.05 15.17
CA GLY A 402 7.67 -9.11 15.06
C GLY A 402 9.08 -8.55 14.89
N GLU A 403 9.25 -7.54 14.03
CA GLU A 403 10.50 -6.81 13.83
C GLU A 403 10.92 -6.05 15.10
N ALA A 404 9.98 -5.39 15.78
CA ALA A 404 10.26 -4.72 17.04
C ALA A 404 10.66 -5.70 18.15
N ARG A 405 10.00 -6.85 18.25
CA ARG A 405 10.37 -7.92 19.20
C ARG A 405 11.70 -8.55 18.84
N ALA A 406 11.98 -8.80 17.57
CA ALA A 406 13.26 -9.33 17.12
C ALA A 406 14.40 -8.36 17.43
N ALA A 407 14.22 -7.07 17.15
CA ALA A 407 15.19 -6.04 17.50
C ALA A 407 15.39 -5.91 19.02
N ALA A 408 14.32 -6.03 19.82
CA ALA A 408 14.40 -6.04 21.28
C ALA A 408 15.18 -7.26 21.81
N VAL A 409 14.87 -8.46 21.31
CA VAL A 409 15.57 -9.70 21.70
C VAL A 409 17.03 -9.69 21.22
N GLU A 410 17.32 -9.13 20.04
CA GLU A 410 18.69 -8.99 19.55
C GLU A 410 19.48 -7.97 20.38
N ALA A 411 18.86 -6.85 20.77
CA ALA A 411 19.46 -5.88 21.68
C ALA A 411 19.70 -6.49 23.07
N GLU A 412 18.76 -7.28 23.58
CA GLU A 412 18.91 -8.04 24.82
C GLU A 412 20.01 -9.09 24.69
N ALA A 413 20.08 -9.84 23.59
CA ALA A 413 21.13 -10.81 23.32
C ALA A 413 22.51 -10.16 23.19
N LYS A 414 22.62 -8.97 22.58
CA LYS A 414 23.87 -8.19 22.52
C LYS A 414 24.25 -7.64 23.90
N ALA A 415 23.28 -7.24 24.72
CA ALA A 415 23.52 -6.83 26.11
C ALA A 415 23.98 -8.02 26.97
N ILE A 416 23.41 -9.21 26.78
CA ILE A 416 23.83 -10.45 27.44
C ILE A 416 25.22 -10.88 26.95
N ALA A 417 25.49 -10.80 25.64
CA ALA A 417 26.78 -11.20 25.05
C ALA A 417 27.94 -10.29 25.51
N SER A 418 27.67 -9.02 25.80
CA SER A 418 28.66 -8.07 26.32
C SER A 418 28.85 -8.15 27.85
N ASN A 419 27.93 -8.80 28.58
CA ASN A 419 27.98 -8.97 30.04
C ASN A 419 27.58 -10.39 30.47
N GLN A 420 28.22 -11.40 29.87
CA GLN A 420 27.87 -12.82 30.08
C GLN A 420 27.98 -13.24 31.55
N ASP A 421 29.02 -12.79 32.25
CA ASP A 421 29.27 -13.16 33.65
C ASP A 421 28.29 -12.49 34.64
N ALA A 422 27.87 -11.25 34.36
CA ALA A 422 26.91 -10.53 35.18
C ALA A 422 25.48 -11.07 35.00
N PHE A 423 25.12 -11.47 33.78
CA PHE A 423 23.80 -12.03 33.49
C PHE A 423 23.68 -13.48 33.97
N LEU A 424 24.73 -14.31 33.81
CA LEU A 424 24.76 -15.66 34.35
C LEU A 424 24.67 -15.65 35.88
N SER A 425 25.39 -14.76 36.56
CA SER A 425 25.28 -14.61 38.01
C SER A 425 23.90 -14.12 38.45
N GLN A 426 23.28 -13.17 37.74
CA GLN A 426 21.90 -12.75 38.02
C GLN A 426 20.89 -13.89 37.81
N ARG A 427 21.00 -14.64 36.70
CA ARG A 427 20.06 -15.72 36.39
C ARG A 427 20.22 -16.91 37.34
N VAL A 428 21.46 -17.20 37.74
CA VAL A 428 21.74 -18.16 38.82
C VAL A 428 21.14 -17.64 40.13
N LEU A 429 21.31 -16.36 40.51
CA LEU A 429 20.68 -15.80 41.72
C LEU A 429 19.15 -15.81 41.68
N GLU A 430 18.52 -15.62 40.52
CA GLU A 430 17.05 -15.65 40.35
C GLU A 430 16.48 -17.07 40.37
N THR A 431 17.24 -18.05 39.87
CA THR A 431 16.85 -19.48 39.89
C THR A 431 17.28 -20.18 41.18
N LEU A 432 18.24 -19.61 41.94
CA LEU A 432 18.75 -20.15 43.19
C LEU A 432 17.62 -20.40 44.22
N PRO A 433 16.62 -19.51 44.41
CA PRO A 433 15.49 -19.78 45.30
C PRO A 433 14.67 -20.99 44.86
N ALA A 434 14.46 -21.19 43.55
CA ALA A 434 13.70 -22.34 43.04
C ALA A 434 14.49 -23.65 43.21
N ILE A 435 15.79 -23.62 42.95
CA ILE A 435 16.69 -24.76 43.18
C ILE A 435 16.79 -25.06 44.68
N MET A 436 16.99 -24.04 45.53
CA MET A 436 17.03 -24.19 46.98
C MET A 436 15.68 -24.64 47.56
N ALA A 437 14.55 -24.26 46.96
CA ALA A 437 13.24 -24.75 47.37
C ALA A 437 13.07 -26.25 47.06
N GLU A 438 13.50 -26.71 45.88
CA GLU A 438 13.52 -28.14 45.56
C GLU A 438 14.59 -28.92 46.37
N PHE A 439 15.73 -28.30 46.65
CA PHE A 439 16.79 -28.87 47.50
C PHE A 439 16.36 -28.96 48.97
N ALA A 440 15.65 -27.95 49.48
CA ALA A 440 15.06 -27.94 50.81
C ALA A 440 13.93 -28.97 50.94
N LYS A 441 13.16 -29.23 49.89
CA LYS A 441 12.23 -30.39 49.87
C LYS A 441 12.98 -31.72 50.01
N GLY A 442 14.12 -31.88 49.34
CA GLY A 442 14.97 -33.06 49.47
C GLY A 442 15.60 -33.24 50.86
N TYR A 443 16.03 -32.14 51.51
CA TYR A 443 16.59 -32.15 52.87
C TYR A 443 15.53 -32.17 53.98
N ALA A 444 14.32 -31.69 53.74
CA ALA A 444 13.19 -31.87 54.66
C ALA A 444 12.89 -33.36 54.91
N THR A 445 13.27 -34.24 53.98
CA THR A 445 13.21 -35.70 54.12
C THR A 445 14.30 -36.29 55.03
N ILE A 446 15.38 -35.57 55.34
CA ILE A 446 16.49 -36.04 56.18
C ILE A 446 16.58 -35.15 57.43
N GLY A 447 15.81 -35.49 58.45
CA GLY A 447 15.83 -34.81 59.74
C GLY A 447 17.01 -35.25 60.63
N ASN A 448 17.89 -34.30 60.95
CA ASN A 448 18.94 -34.33 61.98
C ASN A 448 20.04 -35.40 61.89
N VAL A 449 21.27 -34.94 61.65
CA VAL A 449 22.52 -35.65 61.98
C VAL A 449 23.24 -34.89 63.10
N SER A 450 23.31 -35.50 64.27
CA SER A 450 24.02 -34.97 65.45
C SER A 450 25.44 -35.52 65.48
N ILE A 451 26.44 -34.67 65.26
CA ILE A 451 27.86 -35.04 65.45
C ILE A 451 28.29 -34.59 66.85
N ILE A 452 28.63 -35.58 67.68
CA ILE A 452 29.14 -35.40 69.04
C ILE A 452 30.64 -35.74 69.06
N GLY A 453 31.43 -34.81 69.58
CA GLY A 453 32.83 -34.99 69.99
C GLY A 453 33.42 -33.61 70.27
N GLY A 454 34.08 -33.30 71.38
CA GLY A 454 34.65 -34.13 72.43
C GLY A 454 36.00 -33.49 72.81
N SER A 455 36.04 -32.85 73.98
CA SER A 455 37.22 -32.42 74.77
C SER A 455 38.23 -31.41 74.17
N GLY A 456 38.10 -30.15 74.62
CA GLY A 456 39.14 -29.36 75.31
C GLY A 456 40.35 -28.85 74.52
N ASP A 457 40.32 -27.59 74.08
CA ASP A 457 41.11 -26.46 74.63
C ASP A 457 40.78 -25.16 73.85
N GLY A 458 40.83 -23.99 74.53
CA GLY A 458 40.88 -22.67 73.87
C GLY A 458 39.72 -22.21 72.97
N ALA A 459 38.55 -21.93 73.55
CA ALA A 459 37.45 -21.22 72.87
C ALA A 459 37.73 -19.70 72.78
N SER A 460 38.48 -19.24 71.78
CA SER A 460 38.38 -17.86 71.24
C SER A 460 39.22 -17.60 69.99
N ASP A 461 40.33 -18.32 69.77
CA ASP A 461 41.23 -18.05 68.63
C ASP A 461 41.01 -18.95 67.39
N LEU A 462 40.25 -20.04 67.52
CA LEU A 462 39.92 -20.91 66.38
C LEU A 462 38.69 -20.44 65.59
N VAL A 463 37.77 -19.68 66.20
CA VAL A 463 36.53 -19.27 65.51
C VAL A 463 36.81 -18.24 64.41
N GLY A 464 37.78 -17.33 64.55
CA GLY A 464 38.08 -16.36 63.47
C GLY A 464 38.87 -16.98 62.31
N ALA A 465 39.85 -17.83 62.62
CA ALA A 465 40.77 -18.40 61.65
C ALA A 465 40.19 -19.63 60.91
N ASP A 466 39.44 -20.50 61.59
CA ASP A 466 38.73 -21.60 60.93
C ASP A 466 37.49 -21.12 60.18
N SER A 467 36.81 -20.03 60.59
CA SER A 467 35.75 -19.46 59.75
C SER A 467 36.32 -18.95 58.42
N ALA A 468 37.44 -18.22 58.46
CA ALA A 468 38.06 -17.67 57.25
C ALA A 468 38.67 -18.77 56.36
N LYS A 469 39.29 -19.80 56.94
CA LYS A 469 39.79 -20.96 56.19
C LYS A 469 38.65 -21.86 55.68
N ALA A 470 37.58 -22.06 56.43
CA ALA A 470 36.40 -22.80 55.98
C ALA A 470 35.66 -22.05 54.87
N LEU A 471 35.48 -20.73 55.00
CA LEU A 471 34.93 -19.89 53.94
C LEU A 471 35.80 -19.95 52.68
N LYS A 472 37.14 -19.85 52.82
CA LYS A 472 38.06 -20.00 51.69
C LYS A 472 38.00 -21.40 51.07
N SER A 473 37.92 -22.45 51.88
CA SER A 473 37.79 -23.84 51.39
C SER A 473 36.47 -24.08 50.65
N VAL A 474 35.38 -23.43 51.08
CA VAL A 474 34.09 -23.47 50.39
C VAL A 474 34.18 -22.72 49.07
N PHE A 475 34.80 -21.54 49.05
CA PHE A 475 35.05 -20.80 47.81
C PHE A 475 35.96 -21.56 46.82
N ASP A 476 37.04 -22.15 47.31
CA ASP A 476 37.97 -22.94 46.50
C ASP A 476 37.31 -24.24 45.99
N SER A 477 36.43 -24.87 46.78
CA SER A 477 35.68 -26.07 46.37
C SER A 477 34.59 -25.77 45.34
N VAL A 478 33.90 -24.62 45.45
CA VAL A 478 32.94 -24.20 44.42
C VAL A 478 33.68 -23.79 43.14
N SER A 479 34.84 -23.12 43.25
CA SER A 479 35.69 -22.82 42.10
C SER A 479 36.23 -24.08 41.42
N ALA A 480 36.62 -25.11 42.17
CA ALA A 480 37.10 -26.37 41.59
C ALA A 480 35.98 -27.19 40.93
N ALA A 481 34.75 -27.14 41.47
CA ALA A 481 33.62 -27.89 40.95
C ALA A 481 32.91 -27.20 39.76
N THR A 482 32.95 -25.87 39.68
CA THR A 482 32.19 -25.09 38.70
C THR A 482 33.05 -24.21 37.80
N GLY A 483 34.36 -24.10 38.07
CA GLY A 483 35.30 -23.24 37.35
C GLY A 483 35.19 -21.75 37.68
N LEU A 484 34.30 -21.36 38.60
CA LEU A 484 33.98 -19.96 38.91
C LEU A 484 34.62 -19.52 40.23
N ASP A 485 35.55 -18.56 40.17
CA ASP A 485 36.17 -17.96 41.34
C ASP A 485 35.28 -16.86 41.94
N LEU A 486 34.52 -17.21 42.98
CA LEU A 486 33.59 -16.29 43.64
C LEU A 486 34.27 -15.09 44.32
N ALA A 487 35.55 -15.19 44.70
CA ALA A 487 36.27 -14.04 45.24
C ALA A 487 36.42 -12.95 44.18
N SER A 488 36.72 -13.37 42.93
CA SER A 488 36.79 -12.49 41.77
C SER A 488 35.42 -11.94 41.37
N ILE A 489 34.35 -12.73 41.49
CA ILE A 489 32.97 -12.31 41.19
C ILE A 489 32.45 -11.30 42.23
N ILE A 490 32.78 -11.46 43.51
CA ILE A 490 32.35 -10.51 44.56
C ILE A 490 33.08 -9.18 44.42
N GLN A 491 34.40 -9.19 44.12
CA GLN A 491 35.12 -7.97 43.76
C GLN A 491 34.59 -7.36 42.46
N GLY A 492 34.26 -8.19 41.47
CA GLY A 492 33.61 -7.79 40.22
C GLY A 492 32.21 -7.21 40.42
N GLN A 493 31.43 -7.70 41.38
CA GLN A 493 30.11 -7.14 41.74
C GLN A 493 30.20 -5.85 42.56
N ALA A 494 31.24 -5.67 43.37
CA ALA A 494 31.49 -4.39 44.03
C ALA A 494 31.84 -3.29 43.00
N VAL A 495 32.62 -3.64 41.98
CA VAL A 495 32.91 -2.78 40.82
C VAL A 495 31.67 -2.60 39.94
N GLY A 496 30.90 -3.67 39.68
CA GLY A 496 29.68 -3.67 38.88
C GLY A 496 28.51 -2.90 39.51
N ARG A 497 28.38 -2.87 40.84
CA ARG A 497 27.44 -1.99 41.55
C ARG A 497 27.83 -0.52 41.45
N GLY A 498 29.12 -0.21 41.39
CA GLY A 498 29.62 1.14 41.09
C GLY A 498 29.22 1.61 39.69
N ILE A 499 29.27 0.70 38.71
CA ILE A 499 28.89 0.94 37.31
C ILE A 499 27.35 1.03 37.17
N GLY A 500 26.59 0.14 37.81
CA GLY A 500 25.13 0.15 37.77
C GLY A 500 24.48 1.38 38.41
N ALA A 501 25.08 1.93 39.48
CA ALA A 501 24.65 3.19 40.08
C ALA A 501 24.94 4.41 39.17
N GLY A 502 25.99 4.35 38.35
CA GLY A 502 26.31 5.38 37.34
C GLY A 502 25.36 5.37 36.15
N VAL A 503 24.90 4.20 35.71
CA VAL A 503 23.95 4.04 34.59
C VAL A 503 22.52 4.46 35.00
N ALA A 504 22.10 4.19 36.25
CA ALA A 504 20.80 4.64 36.75
C ALA A 504 20.70 6.17 36.93
N ALA A 505 21.83 6.85 37.18
CA ALA A 505 21.89 8.31 37.28
C ALA A 505 22.00 9.01 35.90
N ALA A 506 22.27 8.27 34.82
CA ALA A 506 22.42 8.78 33.45
C ALA A 506 21.21 8.52 32.54
N ALA A 507 20.15 7.88 33.04
CA ALA A 507 18.91 7.70 32.29
C ALA A 507 18.08 9.01 32.31
N PRO A 508 17.66 9.56 31.15
CA PRO A 508 16.81 10.74 31.13
C PRO A 508 15.42 10.40 31.70
N ALA A 509 14.91 11.28 32.56
CA ALA A 509 13.55 11.16 33.11
C ALA A 509 12.51 11.05 31.98
N PRO A 510 11.46 10.22 32.12
CA PRO A 510 10.41 10.13 31.11
C PRO A 510 9.72 11.50 30.99
N ALA A 511 9.81 12.09 29.80
CA ALA A 511 9.24 13.39 29.50
C ALA A 511 7.71 13.40 29.75
N LYS A 512 7.24 14.37 30.56
CA LYS A 512 5.83 14.74 30.64
C LYS A 512 5.32 15.01 29.22
N ARG A 513 4.38 14.20 28.74
CA ARG A 513 3.61 14.48 27.52
C ARG A 513 2.74 15.70 27.77
N GLU A 514 3.06 16.82 27.13
CA GLU A 514 2.11 17.91 26.96
C GLU A 514 0.96 17.47 26.04
N PRO A 515 -0.29 17.88 26.31
CA PRO A 515 -1.44 17.51 25.48
C PRO A 515 -1.39 18.23 24.13
N LYS A 516 -1.60 17.45 23.06
CA LYS A 516 -1.72 17.90 21.66
C LYS A 516 -2.85 18.95 21.53
N PRO A 517 -2.71 20.01 20.72
CA PRO A 517 -3.82 20.91 20.44
C PRO A 517 -4.87 20.17 19.61
N THR A 518 -6.11 20.25 20.06
CA THR A 518 -7.30 19.70 19.40
C THR A 518 -7.61 20.50 18.14
N THR A 519 -7.68 19.81 17.01
CA THR A 519 -8.27 20.32 15.77
C THR A 519 -9.78 20.55 16.00
N PRO A 520 -10.37 21.69 15.58
CA PRO A 520 -11.81 21.89 15.69
C PRO A 520 -12.58 21.01 14.68
N PRO A 521 -13.82 20.61 14.99
CA PRO A 521 -14.62 19.74 14.12
C PRO A 521 -15.07 20.47 12.84
N PRO A 522 -15.36 19.73 11.75
CA PRO A 522 -15.88 20.32 10.52
C PRO A 522 -17.28 20.90 10.73
N PRO A 523 -17.68 21.95 9.98
CA PRO A 523 -19.02 22.49 10.07
C PRO A 523 -20.05 21.45 9.61
N ALA A 524 -21.18 21.42 10.31
CA ALA A 524 -22.35 20.64 9.94
C ALA A 524 -22.83 21.06 8.54
N ALA A 525 -23.11 20.07 7.70
CA ALA A 525 -23.80 20.28 6.44
C ALA A 525 -25.27 20.68 6.71
N GLU A 526 -25.68 21.82 6.15
CA GLU A 526 -27.07 22.06 5.76
C GLU A 526 -27.38 21.35 4.44
#